data_AF-A0A0D3F622-F1
#
_entry.id   AF-A0A0D3F622-F1
#
_cell.length_a   1.000
_cell.length_b   1.000
_cell.length_c   1.000
_cell.angle_alpha   90.00
_cell.angle_beta   90.00
_cell.angle_gamma   90.00
#
_symmetry.space_group_name_H-M   'P 1'
#
loop_
_entity.id
_entity.type
_entity.pdbx_description
1 polymer ?
#
loop_
_entity_poly.entity_id
_entity_poly.type
_entity_poly.pdbx_seq_one_letter_code
_entity_poly.pdbx_strand_id
1 'polypeptide(L)'
;MKNYMKQAFVSRTSIEELTISGSFLTYLSKGCLSTQLPGVFDHLKKICIEKCFWNWTEVLGACSIFQNAPTFRELEIWSFPHPEAYRRKTIWDQDQTEIEEPTLHHLVTVAINDFVGLNCEVALVGLLLSWSPALEELKIFRAKNVNDEYMCVGE
;
A
#
# COMPACT_ATOMS: atom_id res chain seq x y z
N MET A 1 8.00 18.78 14.49
CA MET A 1 8.25 17.32 14.52
C MET A 1 9.61 17.06 13.87
N LYS A 2 10.62 16.57 14.62
CA LYS A 2 11.94 16.26 14.03
C LYS A 2 11.75 15.15 12.99
N ASN A 3 12.20 15.40 11.77
CA ASN A 3 12.00 14.50 10.63
C ASN A 3 13.03 13.35 10.70
N TYR A 4 12.86 12.44 11.68
CA TYR A 4 13.78 11.33 11.95
C TYR A 4 13.96 10.42 10.72
N MET A 5 12.95 10.35 9.85
CA MET A 5 13.04 9.66 8.56
C MET A 5 14.09 10.30 7.65
N LYS A 6 14.09 11.63 7.48
CA LYS A 6 15.16 12.31 6.73
C LYS A 6 16.54 11.97 7.30
N GLN A 7 16.71 11.95 8.62
CA GLN A 7 18.00 11.61 9.23
C GLN A 7 18.44 10.15 8.97
N ALA A 8 17.52 9.19 8.97
CA ALA A 8 17.80 7.78 8.69
C ALA A 8 18.22 7.54 7.23
N PHE A 9 17.76 8.40 6.32
CA PHE A 9 17.95 8.23 4.88
C PHE A 9 19.00 9.16 4.25
N VAL A 10 19.35 10.27 4.90
CA VAL A 10 20.38 11.23 4.43
C VAL A 10 21.75 10.58 4.20
N SER A 11 22.03 9.42 4.79
CA SER A 11 23.28 8.66 4.59
C SER A 11 23.18 7.49 3.58
N ARG A 12 22.00 7.22 3.00
CA ARG A 12 21.77 6.08 2.08
C ARG A 12 21.33 6.60 0.71
N THR A 13 22.29 6.82 -0.18
CA THR A 13 22.07 7.42 -1.51
C THR A 13 21.62 6.44 -2.60
N SER A 14 21.14 5.23 -2.27
CA SER A 14 20.70 4.24 -3.27
C SER A 14 19.88 3.10 -2.66
N ILE A 15 18.74 3.42 -2.05
CA ILE A 15 17.84 2.36 -1.59
C ILE A 15 17.08 1.83 -2.80
N GLU A 16 17.36 0.58 -3.17
CA GLU A 16 16.67 -0.09 -4.28
C GLU A 16 15.43 -0.87 -3.81
N GLU A 17 15.39 -1.27 -2.54
CA GLU A 17 14.28 -2.05 -1.98
C GLU A 17 13.83 -1.51 -0.63
N LEU A 18 12.52 -1.40 -0.46
CA LEU A 18 11.89 -0.89 0.76
C LEU A 18 10.86 -1.90 1.25
N THR A 19 11.11 -2.48 2.42
CA THR A 19 10.14 -3.34 3.11
C THR A 19 9.49 -2.60 4.27
N ILE A 20 8.17 -2.51 4.28
CA ILE A 20 7.38 -1.77 5.27
C ILE A 20 6.25 -2.65 5.80
N SER A 21 5.99 -2.58 7.11
CA SER A 21 4.83 -3.24 7.73
C SER A 21 3.55 -2.40 7.56
N GLY A 22 2.39 -3.04 7.36
CA GLY A 22 1.09 -2.38 7.27
C GLY A 22 0.78 -1.45 8.45
N SER A 23 1.16 -1.86 9.66
CA SER A 23 1.06 -1.02 10.87
C SER A 23 1.83 0.31 10.76
N PHE A 24 2.91 0.35 9.98
CA PHE A 24 3.67 1.57 9.72
C PHE A 24 2.96 2.47 8.70
N LEU A 25 2.24 1.90 7.72
CA LEU A 25 1.40 2.69 6.79
C LEU A 25 0.34 3.51 7.54
N THR A 26 -0.24 2.93 8.60
CA THR A 26 -1.19 3.63 9.48
C THR A 26 -0.56 4.85 10.17
N TYR A 27 0.73 4.78 10.46
CA TYR A 27 1.47 5.91 11.01
C TYR A 27 1.77 6.98 9.93
N LEU A 28 2.13 6.54 8.72
CA LEU A 28 2.46 7.43 7.61
C LEU A 28 1.27 8.24 7.11
N SER A 29 0.07 7.63 7.05
CA SER A 29 -1.16 8.29 6.61
C SER A 29 -1.61 9.45 7.51
N LYS A 30 -1.15 9.51 8.76
CA LYS A 30 -1.41 10.63 9.68
C LYS A 30 -0.54 11.87 9.41
N GLY A 31 -0.06 12.04 8.18
CA GLY A 31 0.69 13.22 7.74
C GLY A 31 2.20 13.13 7.90
N CYS A 32 2.77 11.94 8.17
CA CYS A 32 4.21 11.79 8.39
C CYS A 32 5.03 11.87 7.09
N LEU A 33 4.39 11.68 5.93
CA LEU A 33 4.99 11.78 4.59
C LEU A 33 4.52 13.00 3.79
N SER A 34 3.76 13.93 4.38
CA SER A 34 3.25 15.13 3.69
C SER A 34 4.35 16.07 3.16
N THR A 35 5.61 15.79 3.47
CA THR A 35 6.76 16.48 2.90
C THR A 35 7.49 15.52 1.97
N GLN A 36 7.50 15.83 0.67
CA GLN A 36 8.44 15.32 -0.34
C GLN A 36 9.73 14.84 0.34
N LEU A 37 9.95 13.52 0.38
CA LEU A 37 11.18 12.94 0.88
C LEU A 37 12.22 13.04 -0.23
N PRO A 38 13.08 14.08 -0.27
CA PRO A 38 13.82 14.39 -1.48
C PRO A 38 14.95 13.37 -1.64
N GLY A 39 15.00 12.68 -2.78
CA GLY A 39 16.16 11.93 -3.28
C GLY A 39 16.38 10.52 -2.72
N VAL A 40 15.63 10.11 -1.70
CA VAL A 40 15.86 8.81 -1.04
C VAL A 40 15.28 7.65 -1.85
N PHE A 41 14.16 7.88 -2.52
CA PHE A 41 13.40 6.86 -3.23
C PHE A 41 13.56 6.92 -4.75
N ASP A 42 14.37 7.83 -5.27
CA ASP A 42 14.58 7.99 -6.72
C ASP A 42 15.15 6.70 -7.37
N HIS A 43 15.90 5.93 -6.59
CA HIS A 43 16.51 4.66 -6.99
C HIS A 43 15.70 3.42 -6.57
N LEU A 44 14.53 3.61 -5.96
CA LEU A 44 13.72 2.52 -5.46
C LEU A 44 13.17 1.72 -6.64
N LYS A 45 13.44 0.42 -6.66
CA LYS A 45 12.98 -0.53 -7.68
C LYS A 45 11.86 -1.40 -7.15
N LYS A 46 11.91 -1.80 -5.87
CA LYS A 46 10.94 -2.71 -5.26
C LYS A 46 10.39 -2.15 -3.95
N ILE A 47 9.07 -2.26 -3.79
CA ILE A 47 8.36 -2.02 -2.53
C ILE A 47 7.74 -3.33 -2.07
N CYS A 48 8.03 -3.71 -0.83
CA CYS A 48 7.37 -4.82 -0.15
C CYS A 48 6.53 -4.25 1.01
N ILE A 49 5.23 -4.52 1.00
CA ILE A 49 4.33 -4.21 2.11
C ILE A 49 3.97 -5.52 2.80
N GLU A 50 4.47 -5.73 4.01
CA GLU A 50 4.19 -6.92 4.81
C GLU A 50 3.12 -6.65 5.86
N LYS A 51 2.41 -7.71 6.28
CA LYS A 51 1.45 -7.64 7.40
C LYS A 51 0.40 -6.54 7.21
N CYS A 52 -0.10 -6.41 5.98
CA CYS A 52 -1.17 -5.47 5.67
C CYS A 52 -2.48 -5.96 6.29
N PHE A 53 -3.10 -5.15 7.14
CA PHE A 53 -4.40 -5.46 7.76
C PHE A 53 -5.59 -5.02 6.88
N TRP A 54 -5.31 -4.35 5.76
CA TRP A 54 -6.31 -3.88 4.81
C TRP A 54 -7.39 -3.01 5.45
N ASN A 55 -6.97 -1.95 6.14
CA ASN A 55 -7.86 -0.85 6.46
C ASN A 55 -7.57 0.34 5.53
N TRP A 56 -8.55 1.24 5.37
CA TRP A 56 -8.40 2.40 4.50
C TRP A 56 -7.23 3.30 4.87
N THR A 57 -6.90 3.39 6.16
CA THR A 57 -5.76 4.16 6.66
C THR A 57 -4.42 3.60 6.16
N GLU A 58 -4.31 2.29 5.95
CA GLU A 58 -3.13 1.65 5.35
C GLU A 58 -3.07 1.87 3.84
N VAL A 59 -4.21 1.77 3.15
CA VAL A 59 -4.31 2.06 1.71
C VAL A 59 -3.81 3.48 1.42
N LEU A 60 -4.29 4.47 2.19
CA LEU A 60 -3.85 5.85 2.08
C LEU A 60 -2.35 6.01 2.36
N GLY A 61 -1.84 5.32 3.39
CA GLY A 61 -0.41 5.32 3.70
C GLY A 61 0.43 4.72 2.57
N ALA A 62 -0.05 3.67 1.90
CA ALA A 62 0.60 3.08 0.73
C ALA A 62 0.61 4.07 -0.45
N CYS A 63 -0.53 4.72 -0.74
CA CYS A 63 -0.62 5.74 -1.79
C CYS A 63 0.38 6.88 -1.57
N SER A 64 0.56 7.34 -0.32
CA SER A 64 1.58 8.35 0.00
C SER A 64 3.01 7.90 -0.31
N ILE A 65 3.33 6.61 -0.14
CA ILE A 65 4.64 6.08 -0.53
C ILE A 65 4.77 6.08 -2.05
N PHE A 66 3.74 5.64 -2.77
CA PHE A 66 3.75 5.57 -4.23
C PHE A 66 3.97 6.96 -4.86
N GLN A 67 3.33 8.00 -4.31
CA GLN A 67 3.55 9.39 -4.70
C GLN A 67 5.01 9.85 -4.50
N ASN A 68 5.71 9.32 -3.49
CA ASN A 68 7.08 9.69 -3.19
C ASN A 68 8.13 8.80 -3.89
N ALA A 69 7.71 7.74 -4.57
CA ALA A 69 8.60 6.78 -5.23
C ALA A 69 8.15 6.46 -6.67
N PRO A 70 7.90 7.44 -7.56
CA PRO A 70 7.23 7.18 -8.84
C PRO A 70 8.00 6.26 -9.80
N THR A 71 9.28 5.98 -9.54
CA THR A 71 10.17 5.17 -10.40
C THR A 71 10.22 3.69 -10.03
N PHE A 72 9.54 3.24 -8.96
CA PHE A 72 9.56 1.82 -8.60
C PHE A 72 8.89 0.94 -9.67
N ARG A 73 9.40 -0.29 -9.79
CA ARG A 73 9.01 -1.23 -10.85
C ARG A 73 8.28 -2.45 -10.33
N GLU A 74 8.48 -2.80 -9.07
CA GLU A 74 7.93 -4.01 -8.46
C GLU A 74 7.22 -3.69 -7.15
N LEU A 75 5.99 -4.19 -7.01
CA LEU A 75 5.21 -4.08 -5.78
C LEU A 75 4.82 -5.47 -5.31
N GLU A 76 5.14 -5.77 -4.06
CA GLU A 76 4.75 -7.00 -3.41
C GLU A 76 4.00 -6.68 -2.11
N ILE A 77 2.80 -7.22 -1.96
CA ILE A 77 1.96 -7.01 -0.79
C ILE A 77 1.63 -8.36 -0.16
N TRP A 78 1.80 -8.46 1.15
CA TRP A 78 1.44 -9.61 1.95
C TRP A 78 0.36 -9.22 2.96
N SER A 79 -0.84 -9.73 2.74
CA SER A 79 -1.93 -9.55 3.69
C SER A 79 -1.71 -10.38 4.95
N PHE A 80 -2.15 -9.83 6.08
CA PHE A 80 -2.35 -10.60 7.30
C PHE A 80 -3.81 -10.44 7.72
N PRO A 81 -4.74 -11.21 7.12
CA PRO A 81 -6.16 -11.06 7.38
C PRO A 81 -6.44 -11.41 8.84
N HIS A 82 -6.72 -10.39 9.65
CA HIS A 82 -7.14 -10.58 11.03
C HIS A 82 -8.66 -10.84 11.07
N PRO A 83 -9.19 -11.78 11.90
CA PRO A 83 -10.62 -12.08 11.94
C PRO A 83 -11.52 -10.87 12.21
N GLU A 84 -11.00 -9.82 12.83
CA GLU A 84 -11.74 -8.57 13.04
C GLU A 84 -11.83 -7.67 11.79
N ALA A 85 -11.03 -7.90 10.76
CA ALA A 85 -11.10 -7.16 9.49
C ALA A 85 -12.47 -7.34 8.83
N TYR A 86 -13.10 -8.51 8.98
CA TYR A 86 -14.45 -8.80 8.49
C TYR A 86 -15.56 -8.08 9.28
N ARG A 87 -15.28 -7.62 10.51
CA ARG A 87 -16.27 -6.95 11.39
C ARG A 87 -16.23 -5.44 11.32
N ARG A 88 -15.15 -4.84 10.81
CA ARG A 88 -15.07 -3.39 10.70
C ARG A 88 -15.97 -2.93 9.57
N LYS A 89 -17.10 -2.32 9.94
CA LYS A 89 -17.93 -1.56 8.99
C LYS A 89 -17.04 -0.59 8.22
N THR A 90 -17.13 -0.70 6.90
CA THR A 90 -16.58 0.18 5.89
C THR A 90 -17.03 1.62 6.14
N ILE A 91 -16.31 2.35 6.98
CA ILE A 91 -16.41 3.80 7.01
C ILE A 91 -15.24 4.30 6.19
N TRP A 92 -15.48 4.45 4.89
CA TRP A 92 -14.77 5.44 4.10
C TRP A 92 -15.27 6.78 4.62
N ASP A 93 -14.57 7.37 5.59
CA ASP A 93 -14.84 8.77 5.94
C ASP A 93 -14.53 9.58 4.69
N GLN A 94 -15.59 10.08 4.06
CA GLN A 94 -15.54 10.91 2.84
C GLN A 94 -14.74 12.21 3.01
N ASP A 95 -14.30 12.51 4.24
CA ASP A 95 -13.48 13.68 4.59
C ASP A 95 -11.98 13.52 4.29
N GLN A 96 -11.55 12.38 3.76
CA GLN A 96 -10.15 12.16 3.40
C GLN A 96 -9.89 12.74 2.00
N THR A 97 -9.31 13.95 2.01
CA THR A 97 -8.47 14.59 0.97
C THR A 97 -8.30 13.75 -0.30
N GLU A 98 -8.76 14.28 -1.44
CA GLU A 98 -8.53 13.70 -2.77
C GLU A 98 -7.11 13.14 -2.86
N ILE A 99 -6.99 11.82 -3.01
CA ILE A 99 -5.70 11.19 -3.24
C ILE A 99 -5.22 11.73 -4.59
N GLU A 100 -4.25 12.64 -4.56
CA GLU A 100 -3.62 13.14 -5.78
C GLU A 100 -3.06 11.94 -6.55
N GLU A 101 -3.57 11.69 -7.75
CA GLU A 101 -3.27 10.47 -8.51
C GLU A 101 -1.77 10.41 -8.86
N PRO A 102 -0.98 9.51 -8.24
CA PRO A 102 0.39 9.33 -8.66
C PRO A 102 0.41 8.63 -10.02
N THR A 103 1.28 9.06 -10.94
CA THR A 103 1.50 8.32 -12.17
C THR A 103 2.62 7.31 -12.00
N LEU A 104 2.27 6.03 -11.92
CA LEU A 104 3.18 4.91 -11.69
C LEU A 104 3.67 4.34 -13.03
N HIS A 105 4.27 5.19 -13.87
CA HIS A 105 4.71 4.84 -15.22
C HIS A 105 5.77 3.74 -15.29
N HIS A 106 6.45 3.45 -14.19
CA HIS A 106 7.52 2.47 -14.13
C HIS A 106 7.10 1.15 -13.50
N LEU A 107 5.91 1.08 -12.89
CA LEU A 107 5.43 -0.14 -12.25
C LEU A 107 5.12 -1.21 -13.29
N VAL A 108 5.85 -2.33 -13.23
CA VAL A 108 5.78 -3.44 -14.19
C VAL A 108 5.12 -4.66 -13.57
N THR A 109 5.45 -4.97 -12.31
CA THR A 109 4.95 -6.17 -11.63
C THR A 109 4.29 -5.85 -10.30
N VAL A 110 3.13 -6.47 -10.07
CA VAL A 110 2.42 -6.41 -8.79
C VAL A 110 2.09 -7.84 -8.35
N ALA A 111 2.42 -8.18 -7.12
CA ALA A 111 2.01 -9.41 -6.46
C ALA A 111 1.26 -9.09 -5.17
N ILE A 112 0.03 -9.57 -5.05
CA ILE A 112 -0.78 -9.45 -3.83
C ILE A 112 -1.02 -10.85 -3.28
N ASN A 113 -0.45 -11.12 -2.12
CA ASN A 113 -0.53 -12.39 -1.42
C ASN A 113 -1.58 -12.34 -0.31
N ASP A 114 -2.20 -13.49 -0.07
CA ASP A 114 -3.24 -13.68 0.94
C ASP A 114 -4.45 -12.77 0.74
N PHE A 115 -4.83 -12.54 -0.52
CA PHE A 115 -5.99 -11.73 -0.90
C PHE A 115 -7.30 -12.37 -0.43
N VAL A 116 -8.11 -11.60 0.29
CA VAL A 116 -9.39 -12.07 0.87
C VAL A 116 -10.63 -11.44 0.22
N GLY A 117 -10.47 -10.40 -0.59
CA GLY A 117 -11.55 -9.74 -1.33
C GLY A 117 -12.25 -8.61 -0.58
N LEU A 118 -11.58 -7.95 0.37
CA LEU A 118 -12.13 -6.78 1.05
C LEU A 118 -12.29 -5.59 0.08
N ASN A 119 -13.25 -4.72 0.33
CA ASN A 119 -13.53 -3.55 -0.53
C ASN A 119 -12.30 -2.66 -0.72
N CYS A 120 -11.46 -2.50 0.30
CA CYS A 120 -10.21 -1.75 0.24
C CYS A 120 -9.12 -2.44 -0.58
N GLU A 121 -9.05 -3.79 -0.58
CA GLU A 121 -8.14 -4.55 -1.45
C GLU A 121 -8.53 -4.36 -2.91
N VAL A 122 -9.82 -4.52 -3.21
CA VAL A 122 -10.37 -4.35 -4.55
C VAL A 122 -10.17 -2.92 -5.03
N ALA A 123 -10.39 -1.93 -4.16
CA ALA A 123 -10.15 -0.53 -4.48
C ALA A 123 -8.68 -0.26 -4.78
N LEU A 124 -7.74 -0.77 -3.98
CA LEU A 124 -6.31 -0.59 -4.25
C LEU A 124 -5.92 -1.22 -5.60
N VAL A 125 -6.44 -2.41 -5.92
CA VAL A 125 -6.22 -3.02 -7.24
C VAL A 125 -6.73 -2.12 -8.36
N GLY A 126 -7.92 -1.54 -8.20
CA GLY A 126 -8.48 -0.57 -9.15
C GLY A 126 -7.58 0.66 -9.33
N LEU A 127 -7.07 1.22 -8.23
CA LEU A 127 -6.15 2.36 -8.25
C LEU A 127 -4.81 2.01 -8.93
N LEU A 128 -4.22 0.86 -8.61
CA LEU A 128 -2.98 0.41 -9.24
C LEU A 128 -3.15 0.25 -10.75
N LEU A 129 -4.26 -0.31 -11.20
CA LEU A 129 -4.57 -0.46 -12.62
C LEU A 129 -4.78 0.90 -13.31
N SER A 130 -5.41 1.88 -12.65
CA SER A 130 -5.58 3.21 -13.24
C SER A 130 -4.27 3.99 -13.32
N TRP A 131 -3.38 3.81 -12.34
CA TRP A 131 -2.16 4.61 -12.22
C TRP A 131 -0.95 4.05 -12.98
N SER A 132 -0.99 2.79 -13.41
CA SER A 132 0.18 2.04 -13.89
C SER A 132 0.03 1.63 -15.36
N PRO A 133 0.23 2.56 -16.32
CA PRO A 133 0.06 2.25 -17.74
C PRO A 133 1.09 1.27 -18.30
N ALA A 134 2.22 1.05 -17.61
CA ALA A 134 3.27 0.12 -17.99
C ALA A 134 3.18 -1.23 -17.26
N LEU A 135 2.09 -1.49 -16.52
CA LEU A 135 1.92 -2.72 -15.78
C LEU A 135 1.80 -3.91 -16.73
N GLU A 136 2.75 -4.85 -16.64
CA GLU A 136 2.79 -6.06 -17.46
C GLU A 136 2.17 -7.26 -16.72
N GLU A 137 2.35 -7.34 -15.40
CA GLU A 137 1.91 -8.49 -14.61
C GLU A 137 1.25 -8.07 -13.29
N LEU A 138 0.03 -8.55 -13.06
CA LEU A 138 -0.67 -8.50 -11.78
C LEU A 138 -1.00 -9.93 -11.33
N LYS A 139 -0.38 -10.37 -10.24
CA LYS A 139 -0.64 -11.67 -9.61
C LYS A 139 -1.41 -11.47 -8.31
N ILE A 140 -2.56 -12.13 -8.20
CA ILE A 140 -3.36 -12.16 -6.97
C ILE A 140 -3.42 -13.59 -6.47
N PHE A 141 -2.88 -13.83 -5.28
CA PHE A 141 -2.90 -15.12 -4.61
C PHE A 141 -3.92 -15.06 -3.48
N ARG A 142 -4.96 -15.88 -3.57
CA ARG A 142 -5.97 -15.97 -2.51
C ARG A 142 -5.38 -16.59 -1.24
N ALA A 143 -5.85 -16.09 -0.10
CA ALA A 143 -5.54 -16.70 1.19
C ALA A 143 -6.04 -18.15 1.23
N LYS A 144 -5.17 -19.08 1.64
CA LYS A 144 -5.44 -20.53 1.57
C LYS A 144 -6.42 -21.06 2.62
N ASN A 145 -6.81 -20.25 3.61
CA ASN A 145 -7.61 -20.69 4.77
C ASN A 145 -8.62 -19.62 5.25
N VAL A 146 -9.38 -19.00 4.35
CA VAL A 146 -10.58 -18.28 4.79
C VAL A 146 -11.68 -19.32 4.90
N ASN A 147 -12.01 -19.76 6.12
CA ASN A 147 -13.23 -20.53 6.32
C ASN A 147 -14.39 -19.70 5.73
N ASP A 148 -15.09 -20.25 4.73
CA ASP A 148 -16.25 -19.63 4.07
C ASP A 148 -17.35 -19.20 5.06
N GLU A 149 -17.30 -19.68 6.31
CA GLU A 149 -18.19 -19.31 7.41
C GLU A 149 -18.16 -17.82 7.80
N TYR A 150 -17.10 -17.07 7.45
CA TYR A 150 -17.03 -15.62 7.73
C TYR A 150 -17.44 -14.74 6.54
N MET A 151 -17.69 -15.32 5.35
CA MET A 151 -18.10 -14.59 4.15
C MET A 151 -19.63 -14.38 4.07
N CYS A 152 -20.40 -15.01 4.96
CA CYS A 152 -21.85 -14.87 5.04
C CYS A 152 -22.26 -14.29 6.40
N VAL A 153 -22.08 -12.98 6.59
CA VAL A 153 -22.81 -12.26 7.65
C VAL A 153 -23.43 -10.99 7.07
N GLY A 154 -24.71 -11.11 6.68
CA GLY A 154 -25.67 -10.01 6.69
C GLY A 154 -26.10 -9.48 5.32
N GLU A 155 -27.29 -9.90 4.89
CA GLU A 155 -28.18 -9.13 3.99
C GLU A 155 -28.48 -7.72 4.53
#